data_AF-A0A2G9UUP1-F1
#
_entry.id   AF-A0A2G9UUP1-F1
#
_cell.length_a   1.000
_cell.length_b   1.000
_cell.length_c   1.000
_cell.angle_alpha   90.00
_cell.angle_beta   90.00
_cell.angle_gamma   90.00
#
_symmetry.space_group_name_H-M   'P 1'
#
loop_
_entity.id
_entity.type
_entity.pdbx_description
1 polymer ?
#
loop_
_entity_poly.entity_id
_entity_poly.type
_entity_poly.pdbx_seq_one_letter_code
_entity_poly.pdbx_strand_id
1 'polypeptide(L)'
;MIRGPFSLLISLPNAHSFQSKGDTDGFFVLDTGNADEAPPAPSTNGKGIAEKSNSSTHGGTSDTNLVDEGLQKLLDKAVCGPSFEKNYGETAKLMGRRAMKRLRKMEREKTKGRDWFDLPASELTEEAKADLELLQMRSAIDPLAFYRRNDRKVLPKYFQVGRVVDAPEDFYSSRMPKKDRKRTMLDELLNDQRLTQQKREKYNAIQEREKRKRRGAFQHSGPRRSRKEKTTGRKRKE
;
A
#
# COMPACT_ATOMS: atom_id res chain seq x y z
N MET A 1 -20.31 -71.65 3.54
CA MET A 1 -21.25 -71.34 2.45
C MET A 1 -22.46 -70.64 3.05
N ILE A 2 -22.64 -69.35 2.79
CA ILE A 2 -23.93 -68.62 2.72
C ILE A 2 -23.58 -67.31 1.99
N ARG A 3 -24.26 -67.09 0.86
CA ARG A 3 -24.15 -65.92 -0.02
C ARG A 3 -25.17 -64.87 0.43
N GLY A 4 -24.79 -63.60 0.49
CA GLY A 4 -25.68 -62.45 0.65
C GLY A 4 -25.21 -61.31 -0.27
N PRO A 5 -26.12 -60.62 -1.00
CA PRO A 5 -25.79 -59.97 -2.27
C PRO A 5 -25.30 -58.52 -2.17
N PHE A 6 -24.57 -58.16 -3.22
CA PHE A 6 -24.13 -56.86 -3.68
C PHE A 6 -25.18 -55.74 -3.59
N SER A 7 -24.75 -54.55 -3.17
CA SER A 7 -25.29 -53.28 -3.66
C SER A 7 -24.18 -52.23 -3.78
N LEU A 8 -23.57 -52.20 -4.97
CA LEU A 8 -22.78 -51.09 -5.49
C LEU A 8 -23.76 -49.96 -5.87
N LEU A 9 -23.64 -48.80 -5.23
CA LEU A 9 -24.32 -47.57 -5.66
C LEU A 9 -23.27 -46.53 -6.00
N ILE A 10 -22.91 -46.52 -7.28
CA ILE A 10 -22.22 -45.43 -7.98
C ILE A 10 -23.29 -44.42 -8.38
N SER A 11 -23.15 -43.17 -7.96
CA SER A 11 -23.96 -42.06 -8.47
C SER A 11 -23.10 -40.81 -8.60
N LEU A 12 -22.52 -40.63 -9.79
CA LEU A 12 -22.31 -39.31 -10.41
C LEU A 12 -23.46 -39.12 -11.41
N PRO A 13 -24.06 -37.92 -11.51
CA PRO A 13 -23.60 -36.92 -12.49
C PRO A 13 -23.69 -35.49 -11.87
N ASN A 14 -23.13 -34.40 -12.40
CA ASN A 14 -23.30 -33.89 -13.75
C ASN A 14 -22.38 -32.66 -13.90
N ALA A 15 -21.57 -32.63 -14.97
CA ALA A 15 -20.80 -31.46 -15.36
C ALA A 15 -21.73 -30.48 -16.10
N HIS A 16 -21.76 -29.21 -15.68
CA HIS A 16 -22.20 -28.12 -16.55
C HIS A 16 -21.12 -27.05 -16.58
N SER A 17 -20.36 -27.09 -17.67
CA SER A 17 -19.65 -25.96 -18.25
C SER A 17 -20.67 -24.87 -18.62
N PHE A 18 -20.48 -23.64 -18.16
CA PHE A 18 -21.13 -22.48 -18.75
C PHE A 18 -20.08 -21.42 -19.12
N GLN A 19 -19.98 -21.20 -20.43
CA GLN A 19 -19.14 -20.22 -21.08
C GLN A 19 -19.70 -18.80 -20.95
N SER A 20 -18.75 -17.88 -20.79
CA SER A 20 -18.72 -16.50 -21.28
C SER A 20 -19.77 -16.13 -22.34
N LYS A 21 -20.53 -15.07 -22.07
CA LYS A 21 -20.96 -14.08 -23.08
C LYS A 21 -20.84 -12.68 -22.47
N GLY A 22 -20.09 -11.81 -23.14
CA GLY A 22 -20.30 -10.37 -23.03
C GLY A 22 -21.53 -9.99 -23.84
N ASP A 23 -22.24 -8.95 -23.41
CA ASP A 23 -22.38 -7.72 -24.17
C ASP A 23 -23.06 -6.63 -23.33
N THR A 24 -22.45 -5.44 -23.45
CA THR A 24 -22.99 -4.07 -23.44
C THR A 24 -24.27 -3.77 -22.64
N ASP A 25 -24.16 -2.89 -21.65
CA ASP A 25 -24.78 -1.55 -21.67
C ASP A 25 -24.59 -0.86 -20.32
N GLY A 26 -24.00 0.35 -20.34
CA GLY A 26 -23.66 1.05 -19.11
C GLY A 26 -22.93 2.36 -19.35
N PHE A 27 -23.51 3.18 -20.21
CA PHE A 27 -23.31 4.62 -20.38
C PHE A 27 -22.89 5.31 -19.06
N PHE A 28 -21.61 5.68 -18.94
CA PHE A 28 -21.16 6.67 -17.98
C PHE A 28 -20.30 7.71 -18.67
N VAL A 29 -20.89 8.91 -18.70
CA VAL A 29 -20.38 10.19 -19.16
C VAL A 29 -18.99 10.46 -18.60
N LEU A 30 -18.07 10.80 -19.50
CA LEU A 30 -16.82 11.50 -19.20
C LEU A 30 -17.17 12.86 -18.59
N ASP A 31 -16.62 13.16 -17.41
CA ASP A 31 -16.24 14.54 -17.13
C ASP A 31 -14.74 14.60 -16.87
N THR A 32 -14.09 15.40 -17.70
CA THR A 32 -12.68 15.69 -17.72
C THR A 32 -12.40 16.77 -16.68
N GLY A 33 -11.59 16.47 -15.68
CA GLY A 33 -11.18 17.47 -14.68
C GLY A 33 -10.04 16.96 -13.82
N ASN A 34 -8.84 16.99 -14.37
CA ASN A 34 -7.59 16.70 -13.68
C ASN A 34 -7.14 17.96 -12.93
N ALA A 35 -7.01 17.91 -11.61
CA ALA A 35 -6.08 18.74 -10.83
C ALA A 35 -5.97 18.20 -9.39
N ASP A 36 -4.72 17.89 -9.02
CA ASP A 36 -4.26 17.66 -7.66
C ASP A 36 -4.71 18.77 -6.70
N GLU A 37 -5.19 18.42 -5.51
CA GLU A 37 -5.14 19.35 -4.37
C GLU A 37 -5.02 18.65 -3.01
N ALA A 38 -3.89 18.92 -2.36
CA ALA A 38 -3.59 18.63 -0.97
C ALA A 38 -4.53 19.43 -0.02
N PRO A 39 -4.72 19.00 1.24
CA PRO A 39 -5.70 19.62 2.14
C PRO A 39 -5.26 21.04 2.58
N PRO A 40 -6.11 22.07 2.45
CA PRO A 40 -5.77 23.41 2.92
C PRO A 40 -6.06 23.60 4.42
N ALA A 41 -5.05 24.11 5.12
CA ALA A 41 -5.16 24.67 6.47
C ALA A 41 -5.92 26.02 6.45
N PRO A 42 -6.62 26.40 7.54
CA PRO A 42 -7.35 27.67 7.58
C PRO A 42 -6.47 28.83 8.07
N SER A 43 -6.34 29.89 7.28
CA SER A 43 -5.98 31.22 7.79
C SER A 43 -6.50 32.39 6.95
N THR A 44 -6.94 33.42 7.69
CA THR A 44 -6.98 34.87 7.41
C THR A 44 -8.04 35.49 6.48
N ASN A 45 -8.97 36.22 7.11
CA ASN A 45 -9.40 37.61 6.90
C ASN A 45 -9.41 38.24 5.48
N GLY A 46 -10.56 38.79 5.10
CA GLY A 46 -10.68 39.81 4.05
C GLY A 46 -12.10 40.39 3.92
N LYS A 47 -12.28 41.65 4.31
CA LYS A 47 -13.47 42.50 4.08
C LYS A 47 -13.64 42.80 2.58
N GLY A 48 -14.88 43.05 2.13
CA GLY A 48 -15.15 43.77 0.86
C GLY A 48 -16.42 43.31 0.12
N ILE A 49 -17.62 43.76 0.51
CA ILE A 49 -18.42 44.85 -0.13
C ILE A 49 -19.34 44.37 -1.28
N ALA A 50 -20.64 44.43 -0.96
CA ALA A 50 -21.81 44.82 -1.74
C ALA A 50 -22.18 44.11 -3.07
N GLU A 51 -23.37 43.49 -3.08
CA GLU A 51 -24.40 43.79 -4.09
C GLU A 51 -25.81 43.40 -3.59
N LYS A 52 -26.79 44.11 -4.14
CA LYS A 52 -28.05 44.54 -3.53
C LYS A 52 -29.18 43.50 -3.62
N SER A 53 -30.02 43.44 -2.59
CA SER A 53 -31.44 43.14 -2.78
C SER A 53 -32.28 44.09 -1.93
N ASN A 54 -33.09 44.89 -2.60
CA ASN A 54 -34.00 45.86 -2.00
C ASN A 54 -35.25 45.12 -1.50
N SER A 55 -35.45 45.07 -0.19
CA SER A 55 -36.74 44.69 0.40
C SER A 55 -37.55 45.93 0.73
N SER A 56 -38.72 46.03 0.12
CA SER A 56 -39.72 47.08 0.32
C SER A 56 -40.19 47.18 1.77
N THR A 57 -40.26 48.42 2.23
CA THR A 57 -40.81 48.91 3.49
C THR A 57 -42.24 48.45 3.76
N HIS A 58 -42.50 47.93 4.96
CA HIS A 58 -43.66 48.26 5.78
C HIS A 58 -43.20 48.45 7.24
N GLY A 59 -43.41 49.65 7.77
CA GLY A 59 -42.80 50.14 9.00
C GLY A 59 -43.55 49.74 10.28
N GLY A 60 -42.83 49.86 11.40
CA GLY A 60 -43.36 49.74 12.75
C GLY A 60 -42.24 49.57 13.79
N THR A 61 -41.82 50.70 14.36
CA THR A 61 -41.10 50.93 15.63
C THR A 61 -39.80 50.17 15.93
N SER A 62 -38.73 50.96 16.02
CA SER A 62 -37.51 50.67 16.77
C SER A 62 -37.82 50.59 18.26
N ASP A 63 -38.10 49.40 18.77
CA ASP A 63 -38.14 49.20 20.22
C ASP A 63 -36.84 48.52 20.64
N THR A 64 -36.09 49.25 21.46
CA THR A 64 -34.91 48.79 22.18
C THR A 64 -35.12 47.37 22.70
N ASN A 65 -34.26 46.43 22.29
CA ASN A 65 -34.20 45.07 22.82
C ASN A 65 -33.79 45.10 24.30
N LEU A 66 -34.66 45.60 25.17
CA LEU A 66 -34.67 45.25 26.58
C LEU A 66 -35.48 43.96 26.63
N VAL A 67 -34.79 42.84 26.40
CA VAL A 67 -35.34 41.54 26.77
C VAL A 67 -35.70 41.67 28.24
N ASP A 68 -37.00 41.59 28.53
CA ASP A 68 -37.53 41.79 29.89
C ASP A 68 -36.69 40.95 30.87
N GLU A 69 -36.23 41.52 31.99
CA GLU A 69 -35.30 40.81 32.87
C GLU A 69 -35.87 39.47 33.34
N GLY A 70 -37.20 39.40 33.48
CA GLY A 70 -37.92 38.16 33.77
C GLY A 70 -37.78 37.11 32.67
N LEU A 71 -37.82 37.53 31.39
CA LEU A 71 -37.63 36.67 30.24
C LEU A 71 -36.17 36.22 30.09
N GLN A 72 -35.20 37.11 30.33
CA GLN A 72 -33.77 36.75 30.35
C GLN A 72 -33.47 35.72 31.44
N LYS A 73 -33.98 35.94 32.66
CA LYS A 73 -33.88 34.99 33.80
C LYS A 73 -34.58 33.66 33.52
N LEU A 74 -35.59 33.63 32.64
CA LEU A 74 -36.30 32.42 32.25
C LEU A 74 -35.56 31.65 31.13
N LEU A 75 -34.96 32.37 30.17
CA LEU A 75 -34.09 31.79 29.14
C LEU A 75 -32.79 31.23 29.72
N ASP A 76 -32.19 31.90 30.70
CA ASP A 76 -30.99 31.41 31.41
C ASP A 76 -31.28 30.15 32.25
N LYS A 77 -32.54 29.96 32.68
CA LYS A 77 -33.02 28.75 33.37
C LYS A 77 -33.47 27.64 32.41
N ALA A 78 -33.57 27.92 31.11
CA ALA A 78 -33.98 26.92 30.14
C ALA A 78 -32.90 25.87 29.95
N VAL A 79 -33.32 24.61 29.79
CA VAL A 79 -32.43 23.45 29.57
C VAL A 79 -31.68 23.56 28.23
N CYS A 80 -32.20 24.35 27.29
CA CYS A 80 -31.70 24.50 25.92
C CYS A 80 -30.88 25.79 25.69
N GLY A 81 -29.99 26.15 26.63
CA GLY A 81 -29.11 27.32 26.47
C GLY A 81 -27.92 27.10 25.52
N PRO A 82 -27.01 28.08 25.34
CA PRO A 82 -25.82 27.94 24.46
C PRO A 82 -24.90 26.77 24.85
N SER A 83 -24.91 26.37 26.12
CA SER A 83 -24.21 25.18 26.61
C SER A 83 -24.86 23.88 26.16
N PHE A 84 -26.18 23.86 25.96
CA PHE A 84 -26.90 22.72 25.38
C PHE A 84 -26.52 22.52 23.91
N GLU A 85 -26.41 23.59 23.14
CA GLU A 85 -25.98 23.52 21.74
C GLU A 85 -24.54 23.05 21.57
N LYS A 86 -23.63 23.44 22.47
CA LYS A 86 -22.24 22.93 22.47
C LYS A 86 -22.19 21.44 22.82
N ASN A 87 -22.89 21.04 23.89
CA ASN A 87 -22.85 19.65 24.35
C ASN A 87 -23.61 18.68 23.43
N TYR A 88 -24.73 19.10 22.84
CA TYR A 88 -25.57 18.24 21.99
C TYR A 88 -25.35 18.46 20.49
N GLY A 89 -24.99 19.66 20.05
CA GLY A 89 -24.65 19.97 18.66
C GLY A 89 -23.38 19.26 18.18
N GLU A 90 -22.43 19.01 19.08
CA GLU A 90 -21.26 18.16 18.79
C GLU A 90 -21.63 16.66 18.70
N THR A 91 -22.60 16.21 19.50
CA THR A 91 -23.06 14.80 19.50
C THR A 91 -23.97 14.48 18.32
N ALA A 92 -24.74 15.46 17.84
CA ALA A 92 -25.55 15.36 16.63
C ALA A 92 -24.65 15.56 15.41
N LYS A 93 -23.77 14.59 15.15
CA LYS A 93 -23.04 14.52 13.88
C LYS A 93 -24.06 14.33 12.76
N LEU A 94 -24.56 15.42 12.17
CA LEU A 94 -25.51 15.44 11.05
C LEU A 94 -24.82 14.99 9.75
N MET A 95 -24.11 13.87 9.80
CA MET A 95 -23.58 13.21 8.63
C MET A 95 -24.67 12.33 8.04
N GLY A 96 -24.98 12.55 6.76
CA GLY A 96 -25.91 11.70 6.03
C GLY A 96 -25.53 10.21 6.15
N ARG A 97 -26.52 9.31 6.13
CA ARG A 97 -26.31 7.85 6.29
C ARG A 97 -25.18 7.29 5.41
N ARG A 98 -25.05 7.80 4.18
CA ARG A 98 -23.97 7.42 3.24
C ARG A 98 -22.58 7.87 3.72
N ALA A 99 -22.46 9.11 4.22
CA ALA A 99 -21.21 9.63 4.77
C ALA A 99 -20.79 8.83 6.01
N MET A 100 -21.72 8.53 6.92
CA MET A 100 -21.45 7.66 8.08
C MET A 100 -21.01 6.25 7.68
N LYS A 101 -21.63 5.66 6.65
CA LYS A 101 -21.22 4.35 6.13
C LYS A 101 -19.80 4.39 5.54
N ARG A 102 -19.43 5.48 4.84
CA ARG A 102 -18.05 5.69 4.33
C ARG A 102 -17.06 5.83 5.47
N LEU A 103 -17.35 6.64 6.49
CA LEU A 103 -16.49 6.83 7.67
C LEU A 103 -16.21 5.49 8.38
N ARG A 104 -17.27 4.71 8.67
CA ARG A 104 -17.15 3.37 9.27
C ARG A 104 -16.39 2.39 8.38
N LYS A 105 -16.43 2.57 7.05
CA LYS A 105 -15.63 1.74 6.13
C LYS A 105 -14.16 2.12 6.23
N MET A 106 -13.83 3.42 6.23
CA MET A 106 -12.45 3.89 6.39
C MET A 106 -11.86 3.47 7.73
N GLU A 107 -12.62 3.58 8.83
CA GLU A 107 -12.21 3.10 10.15
C GLU A 107 -11.91 1.60 10.14
N ARG A 108 -12.79 0.79 9.54
CA ARG A 108 -12.55 -0.65 9.38
C ARG A 108 -11.40 -0.98 8.42
N GLU A 109 -11.10 -0.13 7.45
CA GLU A 109 -9.98 -0.35 6.52
C GLU A 109 -8.62 -0.02 7.14
N LYS A 110 -8.57 0.67 8.29
CA LYS A 110 -7.35 0.95 9.05
C LYS A 110 -6.81 -0.28 9.77
N THR A 111 -7.68 -1.22 10.13
CA THR A 111 -7.33 -2.42 10.91
C THR A 111 -7.86 -3.66 10.22
N LYS A 112 -7.17 -4.79 10.32
CA LYS A 112 -7.66 -6.06 9.75
C LYS A 112 -8.92 -6.58 10.46
N GLY A 113 -9.23 -6.04 11.65
CA GLY A 113 -10.43 -6.31 12.44
C GLY A 113 -10.13 -7.14 13.69
N ARG A 114 -11.17 -7.34 14.52
CA ARG A 114 -11.04 -7.96 15.84
C ARG A 114 -10.60 -9.42 15.81
N ASP A 115 -10.97 -10.15 14.76
CA ASP A 115 -10.56 -11.54 14.54
C ASP A 115 -9.03 -11.68 14.38
N TRP A 116 -8.36 -10.58 14.04
CA TRP A 116 -6.91 -10.51 13.88
C TRP A 116 -6.30 -9.42 14.74
N PHE A 117 -6.75 -9.35 16.00
CA PHE A 117 -6.24 -8.47 17.07
C PHE A 117 -6.03 -7.01 16.61
N ASP A 118 -6.93 -6.51 15.76
CA ASP A 118 -6.91 -5.15 15.23
C ASP A 118 -5.56 -4.76 14.58
N LEU A 119 -4.93 -5.72 13.87
CA LEU A 119 -3.67 -5.49 13.16
C LEU A 119 -3.77 -4.24 12.24
N PRO A 120 -2.94 -3.22 12.45
CA PRO A 120 -3.02 -1.97 11.71
C PRO A 120 -2.56 -2.14 10.26
N ALA A 121 -3.08 -1.31 9.38
CA ALA A 121 -2.56 -1.10 8.04
C ALA A 121 -1.33 -0.18 8.14
N SER A 122 -0.16 -0.78 8.27
CA SER A 122 1.11 -0.05 8.26
C SER A 122 1.37 0.59 6.90
N GLU A 123 2.00 1.76 6.93
CA GLU A 123 2.43 2.46 5.73
C GLU A 123 3.52 1.68 5.00
N LEU A 124 3.45 1.68 3.67
CA LEU A 124 4.37 0.94 2.82
C LEU A 124 5.59 1.81 2.54
N THR A 125 6.45 1.97 3.54
CA THR A 125 7.74 2.66 3.39
C THR A 125 8.63 1.91 2.40
N GLU A 126 9.60 2.59 1.79
CA GLU A 126 10.51 1.97 0.81
C GLU A 126 11.31 0.81 1.43
N GLU A 127 11.77 0.97 2.67
CA GLU A 127 12.44 -0.09 3.45
C GLU A 127 11.52 -1.31 3.63
N ALA A 128 10.28 -1.08 4.08
CA ALA A 128 9.32 -2.16 4.32
C ALA A 128 8.92 -2.85 3.00
N LYS A 129 8.78 -2.09 1.92
CA LYS A 129 8.50 -2.62 0.59
C LYS A 129 9.62 -3.56 0.13
N ALA A 130 10.88 -3.13 0.27
CA ALA A 130 12.03 -3.94 -0.11
C ALA A 130 12.12 -5.25 0.70
N ASP A 131 11.86 -5.19 2.01
CA ASP A 131 11.80 -6.38 2.88
C ASP A 131 10.65 -7.33 2.49
N LEU A 132 9.48 -6.79 2.12
CA LEU A 132 8.35 -7.61 1.67
C LEU A 132 8.60 -8.25 0.29
N GLU A 133 9.25 -7.53 -0.62
CA GLU A 133 9.70 -8.08 -1.91
C GLU A 133 10.76 -9.15 -1.72
N LEU A 134 11.67 -8.96 -0.76
CA LEU A 134 12.66 -9.97 -0.39
C LEU A 134 12.00 -11.26 0.10
N LEU A 135 10.99 -11.17 0.97
CA LEU A 135 10.21 -12.31 1.42
C LEU A 135 9.47 -13.00 0.27
N GLN A 136 9.05 -12.23 -0.73
CA GLN A 136 8.42 -12.79 -1.93
C GLN A 136 9.41 -13.59 -2.79
N MET A 137 10.65 -13.12 -2.86
CA MET A 137 11.74 -13.76 -3.61
C MET A 137 12.58 -14.73 -2.77
N ARG A 138 12.12 -15.13 -1.56
CA ARG A 138 12.91 -15.97 -0.64
C ARG A 138 13.46 -17.26 -1.25
N SER A 139 12.75 -17.84 -2.22
CA SER A 139 13.18 -19.04 -2.96
C SER A 139 14.45 -18.84 -3.78
N ALA A 140 14.80 -17.59 -4.10
CA ALA A 140 16.01 -17.27 -4.84
C ALA A 140 17.20 -16.92 -3.93
N ILE A 141 16.99 -16.75 -2.62
CA ILE A 141 18.03 -16.33 -1.66
C ILE A 141 18.94 -17.50 -1.32
N ASP A 142 18.39 -18.62 -0.87
CA ASP A 142 19.16 -19.81 -0.54
C ASP A 142 18.94 -20.91 -1.59
N PRO A 143 19.98 -21.42 -2.27
CA PRO A 143 19.84 -22.52 -3.21
C PRO A 143 19.44 -23.86 -2.56
N LEU A 144 19.66 -24.04 -1.25
CA LEU A 144 19.38 -25.28 -0.54
C LEU A 144 17.98 -25.31 0.08
N ALA A 145 17.46 -24.16 0.48
CA ALA A 145 16.14 -24.05 1.07
C ALA A 145 15.04 -23.91 0.00
N PHE A 146 14.22 -24.95 -0.15
CA PHE A 146 13.04 -24.92 -1.01
C PHE A 146 11.79 -24.53 -0.20
N TYR A 147 11.28 -23.33 -0.46
CA TYR A 147 10.05 -22.83 0.17
C TYR A 147 8.81 -23.16 -0.67
N ARG A 148 7.66 -23.24 0.01
CA ARG A 148 6.36 -23.22 -0.66
C ARG A 148 6.19 -21.92 -1.45
N ARG A 149 5.63 -22.05 -2.65
CA ARG A 149 5.34 -20.91 -3.56
C ARG A 149 4.36 -19.94 -2.90
N ASN A 150 4.50 -18.66 -3.23
CA ASN A 150 3.62 -17.61 -2.71
C ASN A 150 2.23 -17.68 -3.34
N ASP A 151 1.20 -17.52 -2.51
CA ASP A 151 -0.20 -17.55 -2.95
C ASP A 151 -0.59 -16.30 -3.76
N ARG A 152 0.03 -15.15 -3.46
CA ARG A 152 -0.30 -13.86 -4.06
C ARG A 152 0.95 -13.17 -4.58
N LYS A 153 0.80 -12.45 -5.69
CA LYS A 153 1.86 -11.60 -6.27
C LYS A 153 1.91 -10.20 -5.66
N VAL A 154 0.81 -9.75 -5.07
CA VAL A 154 0.66 -8.40 -4.49
C VAL A 154 1.12 -8.40 -3.04
N LEU A 155 1.80 -7.33 -2.63
CA LEU A 155 2.26 -7.14 -1.26
C LEU A 155 1.07 -7.06 -0.28
N PRO A 156 1.22 -7.59 0.95
CA PRO A 156 0.15 -7.55 1.94
C PRO A 156 -0.12 -6.12 2.42
N LYS A 157 -1.41 -5.75 2.56
CA LYS A 157 -1.84 -4.44 3.06
C LYS A 157 -1.64 -4.28 4.58
N TYR A 158 -1.91 -5.33 5.35
CA TYR A 158 -1.79 -5.32 6.80
C TYR A 158 -0.58 -6.17 7.19
N PHE A 159 0.43 -5.56 7.80
CA PHE A 159 1.64 -6.23 8.26
C PHE A 159 2.19 -5.54 9.50
N GLN A 160 3.06 -6.23 10.22
CA GLN A 160 3.86 -5.67 11.31
C GLN A 160 5.26 -6.24 11.21
N VAL A 161 6.25 -5.39 11.45
CA VAL A 161 7.65 -5.80 11.49
C VAL A 161 8.05 -5.94 12.96
N GLY A 162 8.37 -7.16 13.36
CA GLY A 162 8.87 -7.49 14.69
C GLY A 162 10.32 -7.92 14.66
N ARG A 163 10.95 -7.97 15.83
CA ARG A 163 12.29 -8.55 16.02
C ARG A 163 12.19 -9.77 16.92
N VAL A 164 12.97 -10.79 16.60
CA VAL A 164 13.07 -11.98 17.45
C VAL A 164 13.82 -11.61 18.72
N VAL A 165 13.25 -11.95 19.87
CA VAL A 165 13.89 -11.79 21.17
C VAL A 165 14.58 -13.11 21.51
N ASP A 166 15.88 -13.05 21.80
CA ASP A 166 16.66 -14.25 22.10
C ASP A 166 16.20 -14.87 23.43
N ALA A 167 16.12 -16.20 23.46
CA ALA A 167 15.87 -16.91 24.71
C ALA A 167 17.12 -16.84 25.62
N PRO A 168 16.94 -16.73 26.94
CA PRO A 168 18.06 -16.72 27.88
C PRO A 168 18.82 -18.06 27.96
N GLU A 169 18.19 -19.15 27.48
CA GLU A 169 18.72 -20.52 27.58
C GLU A 169 19.79 -20.83 26.53
N ASP A 170 19.72 -20.23 25.34
CA ASP A 170 20.66 -20.48 24.26
C ASP A 170 21.52 -19.25 23.97
N PHE A 171 22.70 -19.23 24.58
CA PHE A 171 23.64 -18.11 24.45
C PHE A 171 24.56 -18.20 23.22
N TYR A 172 24.91 -19.42 22.78
CA TYR A 172 26.02 -19.63 21.84
C TYR A 172 25.59 -20.04 20.43
N SER A 173 24.41 -20.64 20.23
CA SER A 173 23.99 -21.07 18.89
C SER A 173 23.06 -20.09 18.19
N SER A 174 21.89 -19.80 18.75
CA SER A 174 20.88 -18.99 18.07
C SER A 174 21.11 -17.48 18.20
N ARG A 175 21.84 -17.05 19.23
CA ARG A 175 21.99 -15.63 19.56
C ARG A 175 22.94 -14.92 18.60
N MET A 176 22.44 -13.90 17.91
CA MET A 176 23.26 -13.04 17.06
C MET A 176 24.01 -11.95 17.84
N PRO A 177 25.29 -11.67 17.57
CA PRO A 177 26.01 -10.58 18.21
C PRO A 177 25.46 -9.22 17.74
N LYS A 178 25.64 -8.18 18.56
CA LYS A 178 25.10 -6.83 18.29
C LYS A 178 25.55 -6.23 16.95
N LYS A 179 26.71 -6.64 16.43
CA LYS A 179 27.28 -6.14 15.17
C LYS A 179 26.49 -6.60 13.94
N ASP A 180 25.95 -7.83 14.01
CA ASP A 180 25.25 -8.46 12.90
C ASP A 180 23.76 -8.15 12.92
N ARG A 181 23.22 -7.73 14.08
CA ARG A 181 21.84 -7.22 14.18
C ARG A 181 21.71 -5.91 13.44
N LYS A 182 20.87 -5.85 12.40
CA LYS A 182 20.60 -4.62 11.66
C LYS A 182 19.18 -4.12 11.87
N ARG A 183 18.81 -3.06 11.15
CA ARG A 183 17.50 -2.44 11.25
C ARG A 183 16.44 -3.20 10.45
N THR A 184 16.80 -3.64 9.24
CA THR A 184 15.93 -4.31 8.26
C THR A 184 16.52 -5.66 7.87
N MET A 185 15.67 -6.58 7.39
CA MET A 185 16.13 -7.93 7.00
C MET A 185 17.04 -7.88 5.77
N LEU A 186 16.75 -6.97 4.84
CA LEU A 186 17.58 -6.77 3.67
C LEU A 186 19.00 -6.29 4.04
N ASP A 187 19.14 -5.41 5.04
CA ASP A 187 20.45 -4.91 5.48
C ASP A 187 21.27 -6.02 6.14
N GLU A 188 20.64 -6.93 6.89
CA GLU A 188 21.30 -8.13 7.42
C GLU A 188 21.83 -9.02 6.30
N LEU A 189 21.03 -9.20 5.23
CA LEU A 189 21.43 -9.99 4.07
C LEU A 189 22.59 -9.36 3.29
N LEU A 190 22.61 -8.04 3.13
CA LEU A 190 23.69 -7.32 2.45
C LEU A 190 24.98 -7.29 3.28
N ASN A 191 24.87 -7.33 4.61
CA ASN A 191 26.03 -7.38 5.50
C ASN A 191 26.79 -8.71 5.39
N ASP A 192 26.14 -9.81 4.97
CA ASP A 192 26.83 -11.07 4.69
C ASP A 192 27.61 -11.00 3.36
N GLN A 193 28.93 -10.94 3.50
CA GLN A 193 29.87 -10.88 2.37
C GLN A 193 29.83 -12.14 1.52
N ARG A 194 29.61 -13.32 2.11
CA ARG A 194 29.60 -14.59 1.37
C ARG A 194 28.41 -14.64 0.43
N LEU A 195 27.23 -14.29 0.94
CA LEU A 195 26.01 -14.22 0.13
C LEU A 195 26.15 -13.16 -0.96
N THR A 196 26.68 -11.98 -0.63
CA THR A 196 26.90 -10.91 -1.61
C THR A 196 27.82 -11.34 -2.76
N GLN A 197 28.92 -12.03 -2.46
CA GLN A 197 29.84 -12.56 -3.48
C GLN A 197 29.14 -13.59 -4.38
N GLN A 198 28.47 -14.59 -3.78
CA GLN A 198 27.76 -15.63 -4.54
C GLN A 198 26.65 -15.05 -5.44
N LYS A 199 25.91 -14.05 -4.95
CA LYS A 199 24.87 -13.37 -5.73
C LYS A 199 25.46 -12.55 -6.86
N ARG A 200 26.58 -11.87 -6.63
CA ARG A 200 27.30 -11.12 -7.67
C ARG A 200 27.80 -12.03 -8.78
N GLU A 201 28.38 -13.17 -8.43
CA GLU A 201 28.85 -14.17 -9.40
C GLU A 201 27.70 -14.74 -10.23
N LYS A 202 26.61 -15.18 -9.57
CA LYS A 202 25.40 -15.66 -10.27
C LYS A 202 24.80 -14.59 -11.17
N TYR A 203 24.72 -13.34 -10.69
CA TYR A 203 24.23 -12.23 -11.49
C TYR A 203 25.08 -12.02 -12.73
N ASN A 204 26.40 -11.98 -12.61
CA ASN A 204 27.31 -11.82 -13.74
C ASN A 204 27.16 -12.98 -14.75
N ALA A 205 27.06 -14.22 -14.28
CA ALA A 205 26.83 -15.38 -15.14
C ALA A 205 25.49 -15.30 -15.89
N ILE A 206 24.43 -14.81 -15.24
CA ILE A 206 23.13 -14.57 -15.89
C ILE A 206 23.26 -13.44 -16.91
N GLN A 207 23.88 -12.32 -16.56
CA GLN A 207 24.08 -11.19 -17.47
C GLN A 207 24.88 -11.59 -18.71
N GLU A 208 25.94 -12.38 -18.56
CA GLU A 208 26.72 -12.89 -19.69
C GLU A 208 25.86 -13.82 -20.57
N ARG A 209 25.10 -14.72 -19.95
CA ARG A 209 24.16 -15.61 -20.66
C ARG A 209 23.11 -14.82 -21.44
N GLU A 210 22.52 -13.79 -20.85
CA GLU A 210 21.51 -12.96 -21.50
C GLU A 210 22.11 -12.09 -22.62
N LYS A 211 23.32 -11.55 -22.43
CA LYS A 211 24.07 -10.85 -23.50
C LYS A 211 24.30 -11.74 -24.72
N ARG A 212 24.65 -13.03 -24.52
CA ARG A 212 24.82 -14.00 -25.61
C ARG A 212 23.51 -14.26 -26.38
N LYS A 213 22.36 -14.22 -25.70
CA LYS A 213 21.04 -14.43 -26.32
C LYS A 213 20.48 -13.18 -27.00
N ARG A 214 20.98 -11.99 -26.66
CA ARG A 214 20.46 -10.72 -27.19
C ARG A 214 20.62 -10.67 -28.72
N ARG A 215 19.56 -10.28 -29.42
CA ARG A 215 19.58 -10.04 -30.87
C ARG A 215 20.68 -9.01 -31.19
N GLY A 216 21.67 -9.41 -31.98
CA GLY A 216 22.86 -8.61 -32.29
C GLY A 216 24.16 -9.06 -31.60
N ALA A 217 24.13 -10.06 -30.72
CA ALA A 217 25.34 -10.62 -30.10
C ALA A 217 26.39 -11.11 -31.14
N PHE A 218 25.91 -11.64 -32.28
CA PHE A 218 26.74 -12.08 -33.40
C PHE A 218 27.15 -10.96 -34.37
N GLN A 219 26.69 -9.72 -34.18
CA GLN A 219 27.08 -8.59 -35.05
C GLN A 219 28.53 -8.14 -34.79
N HIS A 220 29.07 -8.42 -33.60
CA HIS A 220 30.45 -8.13 -33.24
C HIS A 220 31.39 -9.35 -33.26
N SER A 221 30.89 -10.52 -33.69
CA SER A 221 31.72 -11.73 -33.85
C SER A 221 32.41 -11.84 -35.21
N GLY A 222 32.37 -10.78 -36.03
CA GLY A 222 33.13 -10.72 -37.28
C GLY A 222 34.64 -10.71 -37.03
N PRO A 223 35.46 -11.19 -37.98
CA PRO A 223 36.91 -11.21 -37.82
C PRO A 223 37.44 -9.80 -37.57
N ARG A 224 38.13 -9.62 -36.43
CA ARG A 224 38.83 -8.37 -36.13
C ARG A 224 39.92 -8.20 -37.18
N ARG A 225 39.77 -7.26 -38.12
CA ARG A 225 40.81 -6.93 -39.09
C ARG A 225 42.08 -6.55 -38.33
N SER A 226 43.07 -7.45 -38.30
CA SER A 226 44.37 -7.19 -37.69
C SER A 226 45.03 -6.05 -38.45
N ARG A 227 45.21 -4.90 -37.78
CA ARG A 227 45.96 -3.78 -38.33
C ARG A 227 47.43 -4.23 -38.39
N LYS A 228 47.93 -4.51 -39.59
CA LYS A 228 49.33 -4.89 -39.83
C LYS A 228 50.21 -3.67 -39.47
N GLU A 229 50.86 -3.70 -38.32
CA GLU A 229 51.85 -2.68 -37.96
C GLU A 229 53.00 -2.76 -38.98
N LYS A 230 53.24 -1.64 -39.68
CA LYS A 230 54.39 -1.52 -40.58
C LYS A 230 55.64 -1.39 -39.70
N THR A 231 56.37 -2.47 -39.53
CA THR A 231 57.75 -2.42 -39.03
C THR A 231 58.58 -1.61 -40.02
N THR A 232 58.83 -0.33 -39.71
CA THR A 232 59.78 0.51 -40.46
C THR A 232 61.19 0.01 -40.17
N GLY A 233 61.63 -0.99 -40.94
CA GLY A 233 63.00 -1.48 -40.95
C GLY A 233 63.93 -0.38 -41.47
N ARG A 234 64.59 0.33 -40.55
CA ARG A 234 65.67 1.27 -40.83
C ARG A 234 66.88 0.43 -41.29
N LYS A 235 67.03 0.18 -42.61
CA LYS A 235 68.27 -0.39 -43.17
C LYS A 235 69.41 0.58 -42.91
N ARG A 236 70.32 0.23 -41.99
CA ARG A 236 71.64 0.86 -41.88
C ARG A 236 72.44 0.48 -43.13
N LYS A 237 72.93 1.47 -43.88
CA LYS A 237 73.90 1.31 -44.96
C LYS A 237 75.28 1.11 -44.32
N GLU A 238 75.99 0.09 -44.77
CA GLU A 238 77.45 -0.02 -44.69
C GLU A 238 78.09 0.78 -45.83
#